data_AF-A0A940CCW7-F1
#
_entry.id   AF-A0A940CCW7-F1
#
_cell.length_a   1.000
_cell.length_b   1.000
_cell.length_c   1.000
_cell.angle_alpha   90.00
_cell.angle_beta   90.00
_cell.angle_gamma   90.00
#
_symmetry.space_group_name_H-M   'P 1'
#
loop_
_entity.id
_entity.type
_entity.pdbx_description
1 polymer ?
#
loop_
_entity_poly.entity_id
_entity_poly.type
_entity_poly.pdbx_seq_one_letter_code
_entity_poly.pdbx_strand_id
1 'polypeptide(L)'
;MCECKNCKKANAENTYRFAVVNKSSTSSTTNYVVAKKTTTTVYEKFIGFEKSSICNSCIKKERVKYVLKWTALIAIGTLATLLVAAFRTGSFGLWIPIVFGIVTLIGAISLFFYSIARKDAFFAADIRTARNSNNSVKYLFVPMDASLYTAKGAAKPDLQLFKNRGGLRTKVADKLYENYLVPENSDELIDSFFTDGKSDQEA
;
A
#
# COMPACT_ATOMS: atom_id res chain seq x y z
N MET A 1 -1.23 -27.40 -5.53
CA MET A 1 -1.72 -26.01 -5.65
C MET A 1 -2.06 -25.49 -4.26
N CYS A 2 -1.67 -24.26 -3.91
CA CYS A 2 -1.99 -23.69 -2.60
C CYS A 2 -3.39 -23.05 -2.62
N GLU A 3 -4.15 -23.18 -1.53
CA GLU A 3 -5.42 -22.47 -1.39
C GLU A 3 -5.22 -20.97 -1.21
N CYS A 4 -6.12 -20.18 -1.79
CA CYS A 4 -6.11 -18.73 -1.57
C CYS A 4 -6.38 -18.37 -0.11
N LYS A 5 -5.40 -17.77 0.56
CA LYS A 5 -5.48 -17.38 1.98
C LYS A 5 -6.59 -16.37 2.28
N ASN A 6 -7.03 -15.63 1.26
CA ASN A 6 -8.08 -14.61 1.40
C ASN A 6 -9.50 -15.17 1.29
N CYS A 7 -9.79 -15.94 0.23
CA CYS A 7 -11.16 -16.42 -0.04
C CYS A 7 -11.37 -17.91 0.27
N LYS A 8 -10.32 -18.71 0.44
CA LYS A 8 -10.33 -20.17 0.68
C LYS A 8 -11.16 -21.00 -0.32
N LYS A 9 -11.56 -20.39 -1.45
CA LYS A 9 -12.52 -20.97 -2.41
C LYS A 9 -11.91 -21.21 -3.79
N ALA A 10 -10.70 -20.72 -4.01
CA ALA A 10 -10.02 -20.82 -5.29
C ALA A 10 -8.56 -21.18 -5.07
N ASN A 11 -7.99 -21.92 -6.01
CA ASN A 11 -6.56 -22.15 -6.09
C ASN A 11 -5.86 -20.80 -6.28
N ALA A 12 -4.82 -20.57 -5.49
CA ALA A 12 -3.97 -19.41 -5.68
C ALA A 12 -3.03 -19.66 -6.86
N GLU A 13 -3.02 -18.73 -7.80
CA GLU A 13 -2.13 -18.76 -8.96
C GLU A 13 -0.72 -18.29 -8.58
N ASN A 14 -0.62 -17.31 -7.68
CA ASN A 14 0.63 -16.71 -7.26
C ASN A 14 0.80 -16.74 -5.73
N THR A 15 2.03 -17.03 -5.30
CA THR A 15 2.46 -16.90 -3.90
C THR A 15 3.41 -15.71 -3.78
N TYR A 16 3.08 -14.79 -2.89
CA TYR A 16 3.85 -13.57 -2.66
C TYR A 16 4.57 -13.64 -1.32
N ARG A 17 5.80 -13.11 -1.28
CA ARG A 17 6.63 -12.98 -0.07
C ARG A 17 6.50 -11.57 0.49
N PHE A 18 6.22 -11.44 1.78
CA PHE A 18 6.06 -10.17 2.46
C PHE A 18 6.97 -10.07 3.68
N ALA A 19 7.61 -8.92 3.88
CA ALA A 19 8.10 -8.52 5.19
C ALA A 19 6.93 -7.98 6.02
N VAL A 20 6.82 -8.47 7.25
CA VAL A 20 5.81 -8.02 8.22
C VAL A 20 6.45 -7.02 9.15
N VAL A 21 5.94 -5.79 9.11
CA VAL A 21 6.41 -4.68 9.95
C VAL A 21 5.27 -4.23 10.84
N ASN A 22 5.46 -4.29 12.15
CA ASN A 22 4.55 -3.65 13.09
C ASN A 22 4.79 -2.14 13.03
N LYS A 23 3.74 -1.39 12.70
CA LYS A 23 3.79 0.06 12.57
C LYS A 23 2.88 0.69 13.61
N SER A 24 3.48 1.43 14.54
CA SER A 24 2.76 2.28 15.47
C SER A 24 3.15 3.74 15.25
N SER A 25 2.24 4.64 15.58
CA SER A 25 2.50 6.08 15.48
C SER A 25 1.93 6.76 16.71
N THR A 26 2.72 7.61 17.33
CA THR A 26 2.26 8.52 18.38
C THR A 26 2.27 9.93 17.83
N SER A 27 1.24 10.72 18.15
CA SER A 27 1.19 12.13 17.79
C SER A 27 1.08 12.96 19.05
N SER A 28 2.04 13.86 19.27
CA SER A 28 1.98 14.87 20.32
C SER A 28 1.71 16.22 19.68
N THR A 29 0.76 16.97 20.23
CA THR A 29 0.49 18.35 19.81
C THR A 29 0.92 19.29 20.90
N THR A 30 1.85 20.19 20.58
CA THR A 30 2.24 21.30 21.44
C THR A 30 1.53 22.55 20.96
N ASN A 31 0.70 23.16 21.81
CA ASN A 31 0.06 24.44 21.54
C ASN A 31 0.98 25.56 22.04
N TYR A 32 1.43 26.41 21.13
CA TYR A 32 2.08 27.68 21.40
C TYR A 32 1.04 28.79 21.35
N VAL A 33 1.33 29.93 22.00
CA VAL A 33 0.42 31.08 22.13
C VAL A 33 -0.13 31.57 20.78
N VAL A 34 0.63 31.40 19.69
CA VAL A 34 0.26 31.82 18.32
C VAL A 34 0.34 30.71 17.28
N ALA A 35 0.70 29.47 17.66
CA ALA A 35 0.88 28.38 16.69
C ALA A 35 0.62 27.01 17.30
N LYS A 36 0.14 26.08 16.48
CA LYS A 36 -0.04 24.67 16.86
C LYS A 36 1.00 23.82 16.14
N LYS A 37 1.85 23.10 16.87
CA LYS A 37 2.80 22.14 16.29
C LYS A 37 2.40 20.72 16.64
N THR A 38 2.01 19.94 15.65
CA THR A 38 1.79 18.50 15.80
C THR A 38 3.03 17.76 15.34
N THR A 39 3.64 16.98 16.24
CA THR A 39 4.75 16.09 15.93
C THR A 39 4.23 14.66 15.93
N THR A 40 4.43 13.96 14.82
CA THR A 40 4.05 12.55 14.69
C THR A 40 5.30 11.70 14.63
N THR A 41 5.50 10.85 15.64
CA THR A 41 6.60 9.89 15.69
C THR A 41 6.10 8.54 15.21
N VAL A 42 6.79 7.96 14.23
CA VAL A 42 6.47 6.64 13.67
C VAL A 42 7.48 5.64 14.19
N TYR A 43 6.98 4.57 14.81
CA TYR A 43 7.79 3.42 15.21
C TYR A 43 7.48 2.26 14.29
N GLU A 44 8.52 1.69 13.71
CA GLU A 44 8.45 0.51 12.87
C GLU A 44 9.31 -0.57 13.51
N LYS A 45 8.77 -1.77 13.66
CA LYS A 45 9.50 -2.94 14.14
C LYS A 45 9.30 -4.08 13.16
N PHE A 46 10.40 -4.60 12.62
CA PHE A 46 10.36 -5.81 11.81
C PHE A 46 9.98 -7.01 12.70
N ILE A 47 9.01 -7.80 12.24
CA ILE A 47 8.48 -8.95 12.98
C ILE A 47 8.96 -10.26 12.34
N GLY A 48 9.04 -10.31 11.02
CA GLY A 48 9.44 -11.50 10.28
C GLY A 48 8.93 -11.47 8.84
N PHE A 49 9.02 -12.61 8.16
CA PHE A 49 8.50 -12.77 6.80
C PHE A 49 7.23 -13.64 6.79
N GLU A 50 6.34 -13.37 5.83
CA GLU A 50 5.14 -14.16 5.59
C GLU A 50 4.98 -14.48 4.10
N LYS A 51 4.72 -15.75 3.77
CA LYS A 51 4.25 -16.18 2.45
C LYS A 51 2.73 -16.20 2.43
N SER A 52 2.15 -15.61 1.39
CA SER A 52 0.70 -15.61 1.19
C SER A 52 0.35 -15.85 -0.27
N SER A 53 -0.42 -16.92 -0.50
CA SER A 53 -0.96 -17.25 -1.81
C SER A 53 -2.32 -16.57 -1.99
N ILE A 54 -2.45 -15.72 -3.03
CA ILE A 54 -3.64 -14.90 -3.27
C ILE A 54 -4.16 -15.13 -4.68
N CYS A 55 -5.48 -15.25 -4.79
CA CYS A 55 -6.18 -15.50 -6.04
C CYS A 55 -6.32 -14.24 -6.92
N ASN A 56 -6.34 -14.41 -8.24
CA ASN A 56 -6.49 -13.28 -9.18
C ASN A 56 -7.84 -12.57 -9.06
N SER A 57 -8.93 -13.29 -8.75
CA SER A 57 -10.23 -12.66 -8.51
C SER A 57 -10.23 -11.77 -7.26
N CYS A 58 -9.46 -12.15 -6.23
CA CYS A 58 -9.25 -11.37 -5.02
C CYS A 58 -8.53 -10.04 -5.33
N ILE A 59 -7.47 -10.11 -6.14
CA ILE A 59 -6.70 -8.94 -6.58
C ILE A 59 -7.55 -8.01 -7.45
N LYS A 60 -8.30 -8.56 -8.42
CA LYS A 60 -9.23 -7.79 -9.27
C LYS A 60 -10.28 -7.05 -8.43
N LYS A 61 -10.86 -7.71 -7.42
CA LYS A 61 -11.83 -7.08 -6.53
C LYS A 61 -11.22 -5.91 -5.76
N GLU A 62 -9.98 -6.05 -5.29
CA GLU A 62 -9.30 -4.98 -4.57
C GLU A 62 -8.90 -3.82 -5.50
N ARG A 63 -8.51 -4.11 -6.74
CA ARG A 63 -8.30 -3.08 -7.78
C ARG A 63 -9.56 -2.24 -8.02
N VAL A 64 -10.70 -2.88 -8.20
CA VAL A 64 -11.98 -2.17 -8.41
C VAL A 64 -12.33 -1.30 -7.20
N LYS A 65 -12.18 -1.82 -5.98
CA LYS A 65 -12.39 -1.03 -4.76
C LYS A 65 -11.44 0.17 -4.66
N TYR A 66 -10.17 -0.02 -5.02
CA TYR A 66 -9.18 1.06 -5.03
C TYR A 66 -9.62 2.17 -5.99
N VAL A 67 -9.96 1.82 -7.24
CA VAL A 67 -10.45 2.78 -8.23
C VAL A 67 -11.70 3.49 -7.72
N LEU A 68 -12.70 2.76 -7.21
CA LEU A 68 -13.92 3.35 -6.67
C LEU A 68 -13.67 4.33 -5.52
N LYS A 69 -12.82 3.95 -4.55
CA LYS A 69 -12.51 4.78 -3.38
C LYS A 69 -11.85 6.09 -3.79
N TRP A 70 -10.87 6.04 -4.70
CA TRP A 70 -10.15 7.22 -5.13
C TRP A 70 -10.98 8.09 -6.08
N THR A 71 -11.76 7.50 -6.97
CA THR A 71 -12.72 8.24 -7.80
C THR A 71 -13.75 8.97 -6.94
N ALA A 72 -14.27 8.33 -5.88
CA ALA A 72 -15.17 8.98 -4.93
C ALA A 72 -14.51 10.17 -4.20
N LEU A 73 -13.25 10.02 -3.79
CA LEU A 73 -12.49 11.12 -3.18
C LEU A 73 -12.26 12.28 -4.16
N ILE A 74 -11.92 11.99 -5.41
CA ILE A 74 -11.80 13.01 -6.47
C ILE A 74 -13.14 13.72 -6.67
N ALA A 75 -14.24 12.97 -6.75
CA ALA A 75 -15.58 13.56 -6.88
C ALA A 75 -15.90 14.48 -5.71
N ILE A 76 -15.74 14.04 -4.46
CA ILE A 76 -16.00 14.88 -3.28
C ILE A 76 -15.12 16.14 -3.28
N GLY A 77 -13.82 15.99 -3.57
CA GLY A 77 -12.89 17.13 -3.62
C GLY A 77 -13.24 18.12 -4.71
N THR A 78 -13.61 17.63 -5.90
CA THR A 78 -14.01 18.47 -7.04
C THR A 78 -15.33 19.18 -6.77
N LEU A 79 -16.29 18.50 -6.13
CA LEU A 79 -17.55 19.11 -5.74
C LEU A 79 -17.32 20.25 -4.73
N ALA A 80 -16.47 20.01 -3.72
CA ALA A 80 -16.15 21.03 -2.72
C ALA A 80 -15.49 22.27 -3.34
N THR A 81 -14.54 22.10 -4.26
CA THR A 81 -13.89 23.24 -4.94
C THR A 81 -14.86 24.00 -5.83
N LEU A 82 -15.74 23.30 -6.55
CA LEU A 82 -16.77 23.91 -7.39
C LEU A 82 -17.81 24.67 -6.56
N LEU A 83 -18.22 24.14 -5.40
CA LEU A 83 -19.12 24.85 -4.48
C LEU A 83 -18.49 26.15 -3.98
N VAL A 84 -17.23 26.10 -3.54
CA VAL A 84 -16.50 27.31 -3.09
C VAL A 84 -16.41 28.35 -4.21
N ALA A 85 -16.13 27.91 -5.45
CA ALA A 85 -16.09 28.80 -6.61
C ALA A 85 -17.47 29.42 -6.88
N ALA A 86 -18.54 28.63 -6.85
CA ALA A 86 -19.91 29.09 -7.09
C ALA A 86 -20.39 30.08 -6.02
N PHE A 87 -20.07 29.85 -4.75
CA PHE A 87 -20.36 30.79 -3.66
C PHE A 87 -19.65 32.13 -3.86
N ARG A 88 -18.40 32.11 -4.33
CA ARG A 88 -17.63 33.33 -4.56
C ARG A 88 -18.11 34.12 -5.77
N THR A 89 -18.58 33.45 -6.82
CA THR A 89 -19.07 34.11 -8.05
C THR A 89 -20.56 34.40 -8.02
N GLY A 90 -21.31 33.90 -7.03
CA GLY A 90 -22.75 34.04 -6.92
C GLY A 90 -23.54 33.34 -8.03
N SER A 91 -22.90 32.44 -8.80
CA SER A 91 -23.48 31.81 -9.98
C SER A 91 -23.33 30.30 -9.94
N PHE A 92 -24.46 29.60 -9.82
CA PHE A 92 -24.56 28.15 -9.97
C PHE A 92 -24.91 27.76 -11.42
N GLY A 93 -24.13 28.27 -12.37
CA GLY A 93 -24.38 28.04 -13.79
C GLY A 93 -24.24 26.57 -14.21
N LEU A 94 -24.82 26.23 -15.36
CA LEU A 94 -24.77 24.90 -16.00
C LEU A 94 -23.34 24.36 -16.23
N TRP A 95 -22.33 25.21 -16.15
CA TRP A 95 -20.93 24.81 -16.28
C TRP A 95 -20.44 23.94 -15.10
N ILE A 96 -21.03 24.08 -13.91
CA ILE A 96 -20.62 23.31 -12.71
C ILE A 96 -20.79 21.80 -12.89
N PRO A 97 -21.98 21.26 -13.24
CA PRO A 97 -22.14 19.82 -13.44
C PRO A 97 -21.30 19.29 -14.62
N ILE A 98 -21.06 20.12 -15.64
CA ILE A 98 -20.22 19.76 -16.80
C ILE A 98 -18.77 19.58 -16.37
N VAL A 99 -18.20 20.58 -15.69
CA VAL A 99 -16.80 20.53 -15.20
C VAL A 99 -16.63 19.39 -14.20
N PHE A 100 -17.60 19.21 -13.30
CA PHE A 100 -17.61 18.08 -12.37
C PHE A 100 -17.56 16.74 -13.09
N GLY A 101 -18.42 16.52 -14.09
CA GLY A 101 -18.47 15.29 -14.87
C GLY A 101 -17.16 15.00 -15.62
N ILE A 102 -16.58 16.01 -16.26
CA ILE A 102 -15.32 15.86 -17.00
C ILE A 102 -14.16 15.49 -16.06
N VAL A 103 -13.99 16.21 -14.96
CA VAL A 103 -12.87 15.98 -14.02
C VAL A 103 -12.99 14.61 -13.35
N THR A 104 -14.19 14.23 -12.93
CA THR A 104 -14.42 12.91 -12.32
C THR A 104 -14.20 11.77 -13.31
N LEU A 105 -14.61 11.92 -14.57
CA LEU A 105 -14.38 10.93 -15.62
C LEU A 105 -12.89 10.76 -15.94
N ILE A 106 -12.17 11.88 -16.15
CA ILE A 106 -10.72 11.85 -16.40
C ILE A 106 -9.98 11.22 -15.22
N GLY A 107 -10.38 11.57 -13.99
CA GLY A 107 -9.85 10.96 -12.76
C GLY A 107 -10.06 9.45 -12.71
N ALA A 108 -11.28 8.98 -13.01
CA ALA A 108 -11.61 7.56 -13.01
C ALA A 108 -10.80 6.77 -14.06
N ILE A 109 -10.69 7.29 -15.28
CA ILE A 109 -9.91 6.67 -16.36
C ILE A 109 -8.43 6.60 -15.97
N SER A 110 -7.86 7.71 -15.47
CA SER A 110 -6.46 7.78 -15.06
C SER A 110 -6.15 6.78 -13.93
N LEU A 111 -7.04 6.69 -12.94
CA LEU A 111 -6.92 5.73 -11.83
C LEU A 111 -7.05 4.28 -12.31
N PHE A 112 -7.91 4.01 -13.29
CA PHE A 112 -8.06 2.67 -13.86
C PHE A 112 -6.76 2.21 -14.52
N PHE A 113 -6.16 3.03 -15.40
CA PHE A 113 -4.88 2.72 -16.02
C PHE A 113 -3.75 2.59 -15.00
N TYR A 114 -3.71 3.47 -13.99
CA TYR A 114 -2.76 3.36 -12.90
C TYR A 114 -2.91 2.05 -12.11
N SER A 115 -4.15 1.61 -11.85
CA SER A 115 -4.41 0.37 -11.14
C SER A 115 -3.96 -0.88 -11.90
N ILE A 116 -4.01 -0.84 -13.24
CA ILE A 116 -3.49 -1.89 -14.12
C ILE A 116 -1.96 -1.89 -14.14
N ALA A 117 -1.35 -0.70 -14.18
CA ALA A 117 0.10 -0.56 -14.13
C ALA A 117 0.70 -1.01 -12.78
N ARG A 118 -0.07 -0.92 -11.68
CA ARG A 118 0.36 -1.36 -10.35
C ARG A 118 0.39 -2.90 -10.28
N LYS A 119 1.56 -3.43 -9.92
CA LYS A 119 1.84 -4.88 -9.81
C LYS A 119 0.97 -5.54 -8.73
N ASP A 120 0.59 -6.80 -8.98
CA ASP A 120 -0.32 -7.58 -8.14
C ASP A 120 0.16 -7.75 -6.69
N ALA A 121 1.48 -7.83 -6.49
CA ALA A 121 2.10 -7.96 -5.16
C ALA A 121 1.72 -6.81 -4.21
N PHE A 122 1.54 -5.58 -4.72
CA PHE A 122 1.11 -4.44 -3.90
C PHE A 122 -0.36 -4.53 -3.50
N PHE A 123 -1.25 -5.01 -4.39
CA PHE A 123 -2.64 -5.26 -4.02
C PHE A 123 -2.76 -6.43 -3.05
N ALA A 124 -1.90 -7.43 -3.18
CA ALA A 124 -1.80 -8.54 -2.24
C ALA A 124 -1.38 -8.06 -0.83
N ALA A 125 -0.40 -7.16 -0.75
CA ALA A 125 -0.01 -6.48 0.49
C ALA A 125 -1.16 -5.65 1.10
N ASP A 126 -1.89 -4.89 0.28
CA ASP A 126 -3.02 -4.08 0.72
C ASP A 126 -4.15 -4.97 1.31
N ILE A 127 -4.46 -6.11 0.67
CA ILE A 127 -5.43 -7.09 1.17
C ILE A 127 -5.03 -7.63 2.55
N ARG A 128 -3.75 -7.99 2.74
CA ARG A 128 -3.25 -8.52 4.03
C ARG A 128 -3.27 -7.45 5.12
N THR A 129 -2.85 -6.24 4.78
CA THR A 129 -2.83 -5.09 5.70
C THR A 129 -4.25 -4.73 6.14
N ALA A 130 -5.21 -4.65 5.21
CA ALA A 130 -6.60 -4.35 5.51
C ALA A 130 -7.25 -5.40 6.43
N ARG A 131 -6.96 -6.68 6.23
CA ARG A 131 -7.51 -7.77 7.08
C ARG A 131 -7.02 -7.69 8.52
N ASN A 132 -5.78 -7.23 8.73
CA ASN A 132 -5.21 -7.08 10.08
C ASN A 132 -5.52 -5.73 10.74
N SER A 133 -6.14 -4.79 10.02
CA SER A 133 -6.46 -3.46 10.56
C SER A 133 -7.49 -3.45 11.70
N ASN A 134 -8.24 -4.55 11.86
CA ASN A 134 -9.16 -4.75 12.99
C ASN A 134 -8.47 -5.15 14.30
N ASN A 135 -7.16 -5.43 14.27
CA ASN A 135 -6.39 -5.72 15.48
C ASN A 135 -5.76 -4.43 16.05
N SER A 136 -5.54 -4.42 17.37
CA SER A 136 -4.85 -3.33 18.07
C SER A 136 -3.43 -3.08 17.54
N VAL A 137 -2.82 -4.12 16.95
CA VAL A 137 -1.50 -4.06 16.31
C VAL A 137 -1.65 -3.91 14.80
N LYS A 138 -1.17 -2.79 14.26
CA LYS A 138 -1.21 -2.51 12.83
C LYS A 138 0.02 -3.10 12.14
N TYR A 139 -0.17 -4.26 11.52
CA TYR A 139 0.85 -4.88 10.68
C TYR A 139 0.79 -4.32 9.25
N LEU A 140 1.94 -3.86 8.77
CA LEU A 140 2.18 -3.47 7.39
C LEU A 140 2.89 -4.63 6.69
N PHE A 141 2.34 -5.05 5.55
CA PHE A 141 2.92 -6.08 4.70
C PHE A 141 3.64 -5.42 3.54
N VAL A 142 4.95 -5.63 3.43
CA VAL A 142 5.79 -5.04 2.38
C VAL A 142 6.24 -6.14 1.42
N PRO A 143 5.91 -6.08 0.12
CA PRO A 143 6.39 -7.07 -0.86
C PRO A 143 7.92 -7.10 -0.91
N MET A 144 8.53 -8.28 -0.97
CA MET A 144 9.99 -8.45 -0.93
C MET A 144 10.61 -8.86 -2.28
N ASP A 145 9.94 -8.57 -3.38
CA ASP A 145 10.47 -8.79 -4.73
C ASP A 145 11.24 -7.55 -5.20
N ALA A 146 12.55 -7.71 -5.44
CA ALA A 146 13.45 -6.62 -5.86
C ALA A 146 12.99 -5.94 -7.17
N SER A 147 12.40 -6.70 -8.10
CA SER A 147 11.93 -6.17 -9.39
C SER A 147 10.83 -5.10 -9.23
N LEU A 148 10.11 -5.10 -8.10
CA LEU A 148 9.09 -4.10 -7.78
C LEU A 148 9.69 -2.74 -7.41
N TYR A 149 10.98 -2.70 -7.08
CA TYR A 149 11.71 -1.52 -6.61
C TYR A 149 12.89 -1.15 -7.52
N THR A 150 13.03 -1.81 -8.68
CA THR A 150 14.04 -1.46 -9.68
C THR A 150 13.46 -0.45 -10.67
N ALA A 151 14.13 0.70 -10.84
CA ALA A 151 13.75 1.68 -11.85
C ALA A 151 13.99 1.11 -13.26
N LYS A 152 13.22 1.59 -14.26
CA LYS A 152 13.39 1.12 -15.64
C LYS A 152 14.80 1.42 -16.13
N GLY A 153 15.54 0.38 -16.52
CA GLY A 153 16.93 0.50 -16.97
C GLY A 153 17.98 0.51 -15.85
N ALA A 154 17.58 0.38 -14.58
CA ALA A 154 18.51 0.22 -13.47
C ALA A 154 18.86 -1.27 -13.26
N ALA A 155 20.11 -1.53 -12.88
CA ALA A 155 20.59 -2.88 -12.58
C ALA A 155 20.28 -3.33 -11.14
N LYS A 156 19.99 -2.38 -10.23
CA LYS A 156 19.74 -2.63 -8.81
C LYS A 156 18.43 -1.97 -8.37
N PRO A 157 17.76 -2.53 -7.34
CA PRO A 157 16.63 -1.86 -6.73
C PRO A 157 17.06 -0.51 -6.13
N ASP A 158 16.10 0.38 -5.88
CA ASP A 158 16.34 1.71 -5.33
C ASP A 158 15.76 1.82 -3.91
N LEU A 159 16.58 2.24 -2.95
CA LEU A 159 16.19 2.36 -1.54
C LEU A 159 15.06 3.36 -1.33
N GLN A 160 15.09 4.48 -2.06
CA GLN A 160 14.08 5.52 -1.91
C GLN A 160 12.73 5.04 -2.48
N LEU A 161 12.76 4.32 -3.61
CA LEU A 161 11.60 3.68 -4.19
C LEU A 161 11.05 2.59 -3.27
N PHE A 162 11.91 1.81 -2.60
CA PHE A 162 11.51 0.84 -1.59
C PHE A 162 10.83 1.50 -0.40
N LYS A 163 11.42 2.54 0.20
CA LYS A 163 10.80 3.32 1.29
C LYS A 163 9.44 3.89 0.89
N ASN A 164 9.37 4.50 -0.29
CA ASN A 164 8.16 5.17 -0.77
C ASN A 164 7.04 4.17 -1.10
N ARG A 165 7.34 3.09 -1.84
CA ARG A 165 6.33 2.11 -2.26
C ARG A 165 5.97 1.12 -1.16
N GLY A 166 6.94 0.76 -0.31
CA GLY A 166 6.75 -0.10 0.86
C GLY A 166 6.11 0.63 2.04
N GLY A 167 6.06 1.96 2.04
CA GLY A 167 5.44 2.76 3.10
C GLY A 167 6.23 2.75 4.42
N LEU A 168 7.53 2.49 4.35
CA LEU A 168 8.46 2.46 5.48
C LEU A 168 9.23 3.78 5.57
N ARG A 169 9.39 4.32 6.78
CA ARG A 169 10.00 5.65 7.00
C ARG A 169 11.21 5.64 7.93
N THR A 170 11.52 4.51 8.54
CA THR A 170 12.59 4.40 9.54
C THR A 170 13.79 3.59 9.05
N LYS A 171 14.81 3.45 9.91
CA LYS A 171 15.99 2.59 9.69
C LYS A 171 15.66 1.11 9.48
N VAL A 172 14.44 0.67 9.80
CA VAL A 172 13.98 -0.69 9.47
C VAL A 172 13.95 -0.88 7.95
N ALA A 173 13.57 0.14 7.19
CA ALA A 173 13.59 0.09 5.73
C ALA A 173 15.00 -0.12 5.18
N ASP A 174 15.98 0.61 5.73
CA ASP A 174 17.39 0.51 5.33
C ASP A 174 17.91 -0.91 5.54
N LYS A 175 17.69 -1.45 6.74
CA LYS A 175 18.10 -2.82 7.08
C LYS A 175 17.40 -3.88 6.24
N LEU A 176 16.11 -3.71 5.94
CA LEU A 176 15.39 -4.67 5.11
C LEU A 176 15.90 -4.64 3.67
N TYR A 177 16.20 -3.45 3.16
CA TYR A 177 16.73 -3.27 1.83
C TYR A 177 18.14 -3.86 1.69
N GLU A 178 19.06 -3.48 2.58
CA GLU A 178 20.46 -3.92 2.54
C GLU A 178 20.60 -5.44 2.70
N ASN A 179 19.81 -6.06 3.59
CA ASN A 179 19.96 -7.48 3.90
C ASN A 179 19.13 -8.41 3.01
N TYR A 180 18.07 -7.91 2.35
CA TYR A 180 17.10 -8.78 1.67
C TYR A 180 16.65 -8.31 0.29
N LEU A 181 17.10 -7.15 -0.21
CA LEU A 181 16.80 -6.69 -1.58
C LEU A 181 18.05 -6.43 -2.41
N VAL A 182 19.15 -6.03 -1.80
CA VAL A 182 20.44 -5.80 -2.47
C VAL A 182 21.22 -7.08 -2.77
N PRO A 183 21.26 -8.10 -1.88
CA PRO A 183 22.05 -9.30 -2.12
C PRO A 183 21.52 -10.11 -3.31
N GLU A 184 22.43 -10.70 -4.10
CA GLU A 184 22.05 -11.51 -5.27
C GLU A 184 21.29 -12.79 -4.88
N ASN A 185 21.47 -13.26 -3.64
CA ASN A 185 20.79 -14.42 -3.06
C ASN A 185 19.58 -14.03 -2.20
N SER A 186 18.95 -12.88 -2.46
CA SER A 186 17.81 -12.37 -1.67
C SER A 186 16.68 -13.38 -1.50
N ASP A 187 16.34 -14.09 -2.57
CA ASP A 187 15.24 -15.07 -2.57
C ASP A 187 15.52 -16.26 -1.67
N GLU A 188 16.77 -16.75 -1.65
CA GLU A 188 17.21 -17.84 -0.78
C GLU A 188 17.24 -17.41 0.68
N LEU A 189 17.74 -16.19 0.95
CA LEU A 189 17.77 -15.61 2.30
C LEU A 189 16.36 -15.42 2.87
N ILE A 190 15.40 -15.02 2.04
CA ILE A 190 14.00 -14.90 2.48
C ILE A 190 13.39 -16.29 2.63
N ASP A 191 13.70 -17.22 1.73
CA ASP A 191 13.16 -18.58 1.77
C ASP A 191 13.67 -19.40 2.97
N SER A 192 14.89 -19.15 3.46
CA SER A 192 15.44 -19.82 4.64
C SER A 192 14.63 -19.54 5.92
N PHE A 193 14.04 -18.34 6.06
CA PHE A 193 13.15 -18.02 7.18
C PHE A 193 11.89 -18.92 7.22
N PHE A 194 11.51 -19.53 6.10
CA PHE A 194 10.37 -20.43 6.04
C PHE A 194 10.75 -21.90 6.18
N THR A 195 12.02 -22.26 5.98
CA THR A 195 12.53 -23.62 6.20
C THR A 195 12.99 -23.83 7.64
N ASP A 196 13.62 -22.82 8.25
CA ASP A 196 14.10 -22.89 9.63
C ASP A 196 12.95 -22.76 10.65
N GLY A 197 11.82 -22.20 10.24
CA GLY A 197 10.60 -22.04 11.07
C GLY A 197 9.73 -23.30 11.22
N LYS A 198 10.23 -24.50 10.87
CA LYS A 198 9.49 -25.77 11.04
C LYS A 198 9.78 -26.53 12.35
N SER A 199 10.64 -26.04 13.25
CA SER A 199 10.95 -26.77 14.50
C SER A 199 10.15 -26.36 15.73
N ASP A 200 9.49 -25.18 15.77
CA ASP A 200 9.00 -24.62 17.04
C ASP A 200 7.47 -24.37 17.08
N GLN A 201 6.68 -25.19 16.37
CA GLN A 201 5.21 -25.19 16.48
C GLN A 201 4.57 -26.55 16.80
N GLU A 202 5.33 -27.46 17.41
CA GLU A 202 4.76 -28.57 18.19
C GLU A 202 5.37 -28.56 19.60
N ALA A 203 4.72 -27.84 20.51
CA ALA A 203 4.73 -28.06 21.95
C ALA A 203 3.51 -27.39 22.58
#